data_AF-A0A8B9HDG0-F1
#
_entry.id   AF-A0A8B9HDG0-F1
#
_cell.length_a   1.000
_cell.length_b   1.000
_cell.length_c   1.000
_cell.angle_alpha   90.00
_cell.angle_beta   90.00
_cell.angle_gamma   90.00
#
_symmetry.space_group_name_H-M   'P 1'
#
loop_
_entity.id
_entity.type
_entity.pdbx_description
1 polymer ?
#
loop_
_entity_poly.entity_id
_entity_poly.type
_entity_poly.pdbx_seq_one_letter_code
_entity_poly.pdbx_strand_id
1 'polypeptide(L)'
;MNKATHPTNRQEDWEYIIGFCDQINKELEGPQIAVRLLVHKIHSPQEWEAMQALTVLEACMKNCGRRFHNEIAKYRFLNELIKVVSPKYMGDSVPERVKMKIIEMLYSWTVAFPNEAKISDAYQTLRRQGLISSDPELTADKTLIPSPPTRPKNPVFDNEDMGKLLAELLRSKNPEDLQEANRLIKNMVKEDDVRVQKLTKRMNTLEEVNNNVKLLGEMLSHYDRDMSSDSDRELLKELYERCDKLRRTAFKLATETEDNDTNLGKVLPVTAYDKDGVRVLLHFATDCPPGRPDVLVIVVSMLNTAPLPVQNIVLQAAVPKTMKVKLQSPSGAELAPFNPILPPSSITQVMLLANPLKEKVRLRYKLMFLLGERQYCEVGEVDQFPPAERWGNL
;
A
#
# COMPACT_ATOMS: atom_id res chain seq x y z
N MET A 1 17.33 -9.13 19.58
CA MET A 1 18.77 -9.04 19.28
C MET A 1 19.49 -10.39 19.18
N ASN A 2 19.68 -11.15 20.28
CA ASN A 2 20.49 -12.38 20.23
C ASN A 2 19.98 -13.43 19.23
N LYS A 3 18.66 -13.62 19.12
CA LYS A 3 18.08 -14.53 18.11
C LYS A 3 18.30 -14.03 16.67
N ALA A 4 18.08 -12.74 16.43
CA ALA A 4 18.26 -12.10 15.12
C ALA A 4 19.71 -12.08 14.62
N THR A 5 20.70 -12.23 15.53
CA THR A 5 22.14 -12.13 15.21
C THR A 5 22.90 -13.41 15.60
N HIS A 6 22.20 -14.53 15.78
CA HIS A 6 22.86 -15.75 16.24
C HIS A 6 23.84 -16.26 15.16
N PRO A 7 25.09 -16.63 15.52
CA PRO A 7 26.08 -17.05 14.51
C PRO A 7 25.71 -18.30 13.71
N THR A 8 24.77 -19.12 14.22
CA THR A 8 24.32 -20.35 13.55
C THR A 8 23.13 -20.13 12.62
N ASN A 9 22.63 -18.90 12.49
CA ASN A 9 21.54 -18.60 11.57
C ASN A 9 21.99 -18.90 10.14
N ARG A 10 21.19 -19.64 9.37
CA ARG A 10 21.51 -19.98 7.97
C ARG A 10 21.22 -18.82 7.01
N GLN A 11 20.30 -17.94 7.41
CA GLN A 11 19.86 -16.77 6.66
C GLN A 11 19.37 -15.71 7.66
N GLU A 12 19.11 -14.50 7.16
CA GLU A 12 18.52 -13.44 7.96
C GLU A 12 17.13 -13.84 8.46
N ASP A 13 16.91 -13.76 9.76
CA ASP A 13 15.63 -14.09 10.38
C ASP A 13 14.79 -12.83 10.55
N TRP A 14 14.04 -12.50 9.50
CA TRP A 14 13.25 -11.28 9.43
C TRP A 14 12.16 -11.19 10.49
N GLU A 15 11.66 -12.32 11.01
CA GLU A 15 10.72 -12.32 12.12
C GLU A 15 11.36 -11.74 13.38
N TYR A 16 12.56 -12.19 13.74
CA TYR A 16 13.27 -11.65 14.90
C TYR A 16 13.83 -10.24 14.67
N ILE A 17 14.15 -9.87 13.43
CA ILE A 17 14.60 -8.52 13.07
C ILE A 17 13.44 -7.51 13.26
N ILE A 18 12.27 -7.79 12.70
CA ILE A 18 11.09 -6.93 12.83
C ILE A 18 10.61 -6.91 14.29
N GLY A 19 10.57 -8.07 14.96
CA GLY A 19 10.23 -8.13 16.39
C GLY A 19 11.16 -7.29 17.28
N PHE A 20 12.44 -7.15 16.91
CA PHE A 20 13.36 -6.24 17.61
C PHE A 20 13.02 -4.76 17.35
N CYS A 21 12.67 -4.39 16.12
CA CYS A 21 12.22 -3.04 15.77
C CYS A 21 10.95 -2.65 16.53
N ASP A 22 9.99 -3.56 16.61
CA ASP A 22 8.74 -3.34 17.35
C ASP A 22 9.00 -3.10 18.85
N GLN A 23 9.93 -3.85 19.45
CA GLN A 23 10.28 -3.67 20.85
C GLN A 23 10.90 -2.29 21.11
N ILE A 24 11.78 -1.83 20.23
CA ILE A 24 12.38 -0.48 20.30
C ILE A 24 11.29 0.60 20.32
N ASN A 25 10.26 0.44 19.48
CA ASN A 25 9.17 1.40 19.36
C ASN A 25 8.22 1.39 20.56
N LYS A 26 7.98 0.22 21.15
CA LYS A 26 7.13 0.04 22.33
C LYS A 26 7.74 0.60 23.62
N GLU A 27 9.06 0.50 23.77
CA GLU A 27 9.74 0.92 25.00
C GLU A 27 10.18 2.39 24.99
N LEU A 28 10.10 3.05 26.16
CA LEU A 28 10.53 4.45 26.31
C LEU A 28 12.05 4.60 26.16
N GLU A 29 12.83 3.66 26.70
CA GLU A 29 14.29 3.63 26.61
C GLU A 29 14.80 2.70 25.49
N GLY A 30 13.88 2.15 24.69
CA GLY A 30 14.18 1.20 23.62
C GLY A 30 15.31 1.65 22.70
N PRO A 31 15.29 2.89 22.16
CA PRO A 31 16.36 3.39 21.29
C PRO A 31 17.74 3.40 21.95
N GLN A 32 17.86 3.87 23.20
CA GLN A 32 19.13 3.96 23.91
C GLN A 32 19.71 2.58 24.21
N ILE A 33 18.85 1.64 24.60
CA ILE A 33 19.25 0.26 24.89
C ILE A 33 19.67 -0.44 23.59
N ALA A 34 18.87 -0.31 22.53
CA ALA A 34 19.13 -0.97 21.25
C ALA A 34 20.44 -0.53 20.63
N VAL A 35 20.78 0.76 20.66
CA VAL A 35 22.06 1.27 20.15
C VAL A 35 23.24 0.60 20.84
N ARG A 36 23.19 0.39 22.17
CA ARG A 36 24.25 -0.31 22.92
C ARG A 36 24.38 -1.77 22.48
N LEU A 37 23.26 -2.46 22.31
CA LEU A 37 23.23 -3.86 21.87
C LEU A 37 23.75 -4.01 20.44
N LEU A 38 23.39 -3.08 19.55
CA LEU A 38 23.84 -3.05 18.16
C LEU A 38 25.34 -2.86 18.07
N VAL A 39 25.91 -1.88 18.78
CA VAL A 39 27.37 -1.65 18.81
C VAL A 39 28.10 -2.91 19.25
N HIS A 40 27.66 -3.54 20.35
CA HIS A 40 28.28 -4.77 20.85
C HIS A 40 28.30 -5.88 19.80
N LYS A 41 27.21 -6.04 19.03
CA LYS A 41 27.10 -7.09 18.00
C LYS A 41 27.84 -6.75 16.71
N ILE A 42 27.89 -5.47 16.33
CA ILE A 42 28.68 -4.98 15.18
C ILE A 42 30.18 -5.17 15.43
N HIS A 43 30.62 -5.05 16.70
CA HIS A 43 32.00 -5.30 17.11
C HIS A 43 32.35 -6.79 17.22
N SER A 44 31.43 -7.69 16.87
CA SER A 44 31.71 -9.13 16.93
C SER A 44 32.88 -9.50 16.01
N PRO A 45 33.81 -10.35 16.48
CA PRO A 45 34.86 -10.89 15.61
C PRO A 45 34.31 -11.89 14.58
N GLN A 46 33.06 -12.35 14.75
CA GLN A 46 32.41 -13.26 13.82
C GLN A 46 31.75 -12.44 12.70
N GLU A 47 32.27 -12.57 11.47
CA GLU A 47 31.79 -11.82 10.31
C GLU A 47 30.27 -11.90 10.16
N TRP A 48 29.70 -13.10 10.32
CA TRP A 48 28.27 -13.32 10.12
C TRP A 48 27.40 -12.70 11.21
N GLU A 49 27.85 -12.67 12.47
CA GLU A 49 27.13 -11.99 13.55
C GLU A 49 27.16 -10.48 13.35
N ALA A 50 28.31 -9.92 12.97
CA ALA A 50 28.45 -8.50 12.66
C ALA A 50 27.60 -8.08 11.45
N MET A 51 27.59 -8.88 10.38
CA MET A 51 26.75 -8.64 9.21
C MET A 51 25.26 -8.65 9.54
N GLN A 52 24.78 -9.64 10.30
CA GLN A 52 23.38 -9.67 10.75
C GLN A 52 23.05 -8.46 11.64
N ALA A 53 23.98 -8.02 12.49
CA ALA A 53 23.78 -6.82 13.31
C ALA A 53 23.65 -5.54 12.46
N LEU A 54 24.40 -5.45 11.36
CA LEU A 54 24.27 -4.36 10.38
C LEU A 54 22.93 -4.43 9.62
N THR A 55 22.44 -5.63 9.28
CA THR A 55 21.08 -5.81 8.72
C THR A 55 20.01 -5.35 9.71
N VAL A 56 20.12 -5.73 11.00
CA VAL A 56 19.21 -5.26 12.05
C VAL A 56 19.25 -3.74 12.17
N LEU A 57 20.45 -3.13 12.17
CA LEU A 57 20.63 -1.68 12.23
C LEU A 57 19.93 -0.98 11.04
N GLU A 58 20.08 -1.53 9.82
CA GLU A 58 19.41 -1.01 8.63
C GLU A 58 17.88 -1.08 8.77
N ALA A 59 17.35 -2.22 9.24
CA ALA A 59 15.93 -2.38 9.50
C ALA A 59 15.42 -1.40 10.58
N CYS A 60 16.16 -1.18 11.66
CA CYS A 60 15.79 -0.21 12.70
C CYS A 60 15.80 1.23 12.16
N MET A 61 16.76 1.59 11.31
CA MET A 61 16.76 2.90 10.65
C MET A 61 15.56 3.09 9.71
N LYS A 62 15.04 2.01 9.10
CA LYS A 62 13.84 2.05 8.26
C LYS A 62 12.53 2.10 9.07
N ASN A 63 12.47 1.42 10.23
CA ASN A 63 11.20 1.14 10.93
C ASN A 63 11.01 1.83 12.30
N CYS A 64 12.05 2.42 12.91
CA CYS A 64 11.97 2.96 14.28
C CYS A 64 11.81 4.49 14.37
N GLY A 65 11.85 5.18 13.23
CA GLY A 65 11.60 6.62 13.11
C GLY A 65 12.56 7.52 13.91
N ARG A 66 12.13 8.78 14.12
CA ARG A 66 12.99 9.87 14.61
C ARG A 66 13.66 9.62 15.96
N ARG A 67 12.99 8.93 16.90
CA ARG A 67 13.55 8.64 18.23
C ARG A 67 14.81 7.79 18.12
N PHE A 68 14.81 6.80 17.22
CA PHE A 68 15.98 5.98 16.94
C PHE A 68 17.03 6.72 16.12
N HIS A 69 16.61 7.46 15.08
CA HIS A 69 17.52 8.28 14.25
C HIS A 69 18.35 9.26 15.10
N ASN A 70 17.72 9.91 16.09
CA ASN A 70 18.39 10.84 17.00
C ASN A 70 19.49 10.18 17.84
N GLU A 71 19.39 8.88 18.16
CA GLU A 71 20.45 8.17 18.87
C GLU A 71 21.60 7.79 17.92
N ILE A 72 21.27 7.39 16.69
CA ILE A 72 22.24 7.03 15.65
C ILE A 72 23.04 8.24 15.17
N ALA A 73 22.41 9.42 15.07
CA ALA A 73 23.07 10.67 14.65
C ALA A 73 24.02 11.26 15.71
N LYS A 74 24.21 10.62 16.88
CA LYS A 74 25.18 11.08 17.89
C LYS A 74 26.59 10.58 17.55
N TYR A 75 27.59 11.44 17.77
CA TYR A 75 29.01 11.04 17.67
C TYR A 75 29.34 9.81 18.50
N ARG A 76 28.68 9.62 19.65
CA ARG A 76 28.85 8.43 20.49
C ARG A 76 28.60 7.14 19.71
N PHE A 77 27.62 7.11 18.81
CA PHE A 77 27.36 5.94 17.98
C PHE A 77 28.23 5.92 16.72
N LEU A 78 28.29 7.04 15.99
CA LEU A 78 29.03 7.14 14.74
C LEU A 78 30.52 6.81 14.90
N ASN A 79 31.12 7.22 16.01
CA ASN A 79 32.52 6.89 16.31
C ASN A 79 32.75 5.39 16.51
N GLU A 80 31.74 4.63 16.97
CA GLU A 80 31.85 3.17 17.08
C GLU A 80 31.89 2.50 15.71
N LEU A 81 31.21 3.06 14.70
CA LEU A 81 31.32 2.60 13.31
C LEU A 81 32.68 2.97 12.70
N ILE A 82 33.17 4.19 12.96
CA ILE A 82 34.49 4.62 12.49
C ILE A 82 35.60 3.70 13.04
N LYS A 83 35.52 3.29 14.31
CA LYS A 83 36.49 2.36 14.92
C LYS A 83 36.54 1.01 14.22
N VAL A 84 35.41 0.52 13.74
CA VAL A 84 35.31 -0.78 13.03
C VAL A 84 35.96 -0.69 11.65
N VAL A 85 35.85 0.46 10.98
CA VAL A 85 36.38 0.65 9.61
C VAL A 85 37.84 1.10 9.60
N SER A 86 38.24 1.96 10.55
CA SER A 86 39.54 2.62 10.53
C SER A 86 40.67 1.70 11.02
N PRO A 87 41.76 1.56 10.25
CA PRO A 87 42.97 0.84 10.66
C PRO A 87 43.59 1.34 11.97
N LYS A 88 43.34 2.61 12.33
CA LYS A 88 43.81 3.19 13.61
C LYS A 88 43.21 2.51 14.84
N TYR A 89 42.17 1.70 14.66
CA TYR A 89 41.45 1.02 15.73
C TYR A 89 41.32 -0.48 15.41
N MET A 90 40.18 -0.92 14.86
CA MET A 90 39.88 -2.34 14.61
C MET A 90 39.89 -2.69 13.12
N GLY A 91 40.06 -1.71 12.21
CA GLY A 91 39.87 -1.90 10.77
C GLY A 91 40.76 -2.95 10.10
N ASP A 92 41.92 -3.26 10.69
CA ASP A 92 42.84 -4.28 10.17
C ASP A 92 42.39 -5.71 10.49
N SER A 93 41.64 -5.91 11.57
CA SER A 93 41.15 -7.24 11.99
C SER A 93 39.71 -7.52 11.57
N VAL A 94 38.99 -6.51 11.09
CA VAL A 94 37.59 -6.63 10.65
C VAL A 94 37.53 -7.03 9.18
N PRO A 95 36.70 -8.04 8.81
CA PRO A 95 36.50 -8.45 7.42
C PRO A 95 36.07 -7.29 6.50
N GLU A 96 36.59 -7.28 5.28
CA GLU A 96 36.34 -6.21 4.31
C GLU A 96 34.85 -6.01 4.02
N ARG A 97 34.08 -7.10 3.97
CA ARG A 97 32.62 -7.07 3.74
C ARG A 97 31.88 -6.24 4.79
N VAL A 98 32.28 -6.35 6.05
CA VAL A 98 31.67 -5.61 7.17
C VAL A 98 32.01 -4.12 7.05
N LYS A 99 33.28 -3.80 6.74
CA LYS A 99 33.74 -2.41 6.54
C LYS A 99 33.00 -1.75 5.37
N MET A 100 32.92 -2.43 4.24
CA MET A 100 32.21 -1.94 3.05
C MET A 100 30.73 -1.71 3.33
N LYS A 101 30.05 -2.62 4.05
CA LYS A 101 28.64 -2.44 4.43
C LYS A 101 28.44 -1.21 5.33
N ILE A 102 29.36 -0.95 6.28
CA ILE A 102 29.31 0.26 7.12
C ILE A 102 29.51 1.52 6.28
N ILE A 103 30.45 1.52 5.34
CA ILE A 103 30.70 2.65 4.43
C ILE A 103 29.47 2.91 3.55
N GLU A 104 28.87 1.88 2.97
CA GLU A 104 27.62 1.97 2.19
C GLU A 104 26.48 2.58 3.02
N MET A 105 26.30 2.12 4.26
CA MET A 105 25.27 2.62 5.16
C MET A 105 25.51 4.08 5.55
N LEU A 106 26.74 4.44 5.96
CA LEU A 106 27.06 5.83 6.28
C LEU A 106 26.82 6.75 5.08
N TYR A 107 27.22 6.34 3.87
CA TYR A 107 26.95 7.10 2.66
C TYR A 107 25.45 7.27 2.42
N SER A 108 24.67 6.17 2.47
CA SER A 108 23.22 6.24 2.25
C SER A 108 22.52 7.15 3.28
N TRP A 109 23.05 7.24 4.50
CA TRP A 109 22.55 8.14 5.54
C TRP A 109 22.91 9.60 5.28
N THR A 110 24.09 9.90 4.70
CA THR A 110 24.41 11.28 4.29
C THR A 110 23.43 11.82 3.25
N VAL A 111 22.96 10.94 2.35
CA VAL A 111 21.98 11.30 1.32
C VAL A 111 20.57 11.38 1.92
N ALA A 112 20.19 10.46 2.79
CA ALA A 112 18.86 10.43 3.41
C ALA A 112 18.64 11.54 4.46
N PHE A 113 19.70 11.97 5.15
CA PHE A 113 19.66 12.96 6.21
C PHE A 113 20.67 14.09 5.95
N PRO A 114 20.47 14.91 4.90
CA PRO A 114 21.43 15.94 4.51
C PRO A 114 21.62 17.03 5.59
N ASN A 115 20.64 17.19 6.48
CA ASN A 115 20.70 18.14 7.59
C ASN A 115 21.44 17.61 8.84
N GLU A 116 21.75 16.30 8.90
CA GLU A 116 22.46 15.69 10.01
C GLU A 116 23.98 15.77 9.81
N ALA A 117 24.55 16.96 10.08
CA ALA A 117 25.97 17.25 9.85
C ALA A 117 26.93 16.20 10.43
N LYS A 118 26.60 15.63 11.60
CA LYS A 118 27.44 14.61 12.27
C LYS A 118 27.60 13.34 11.46
N ILE A 119 26.57 12.93 10.73
CA ILE A 119 26.61 11.75 9.84
C ILE A 119 27.54 12.04 8.65
N SER A 120 27.39 13.23 8.05
CA SER A 120 28.28 13.71 6.98
C SER A 120 29.74 13.78 7.45
N ASP A 121 30.00 14.36 8.63
CA ASP A 121 31.33 14.48 9.21
C ASP A 121 31.98 13.09 9.45
N ALA A 122 31.20 12.11 9.90
CA ALA A 122 31.67 10.75 10.08
C ALA A 122 32.09 10.10 8.75
N TYR A 123 31.28 10.23 7.70
CA TYR A 123 31.59 9.74 6.36
C TYR A 123 32.83 10.43 5.76
N GLN A 124 32.88 11.77 5.84
CA GLN A 124 34.02 12.57 5.36
C GLN A 124 35.31 12.27 6.13
N THR A 125 35.20 11.86 7.39
CA THR A 125 36.36 11.41 8.18
C THR A 125 36.98 10.14 7.60
N LEU A 126 36.16 9.16 7.19
CA LEU A 126 36.66 7.96 6.52
C LEU A 126 37.27 8.27 5.15
N ARG A 127 36.64 9.17 4.38
CA ARG A 127 37.16 9.64 3.08
C ARG A 127 38.51 10.34 3.21
N ARG A 128 38.68 11.24 4.19
CA ARG A 128 39.95 11.91 4.49
C ARG A 128 41.06 10.97 4.94
N GLN A 129 40.71 9.84 5.54
CA GLN A 129 41.69 8.79 5.90
C GLN A 129 42.12 7.93 4.70
N GLY A 130 41.57 8.17 3.51
CA GLY A 130 41.87 7.38 2.31
C GLY A 130 41.18 6.01 2.27
N LEU A 131 40.19 5.79 3.15
CA LEU A 131 39.47 4.50 3.25
C LEU A 131 38.32 4.38 2.24
N ILE A 132 37.98 5.49 1.57
CA ILE A 132 36.90 5.56 0.58
C ILE A 132 37.51 6.16 -0.69
N SER A 133 37.65 5.33 -1.73
CA SER A 133 38.22 5.75 -3.01
C SER A 133 37.19 6.41 -3.92
N SER A 134 35.95 5.90 -3.88
CA SER A 134 34.80 6.42 -4.62
C SER A 134 33.54 6.25 -3.79
N ASP A 135 32.59 7.16 -3.97
CA ASP A 135 31.30 7.09 -3.28
C ASP A 135 30.53 5.82 -3.77
N PRO A 136 29.96 5.00 -2.87
CA PRO A 136 29.25 3.76 -3.26
C PRO A 136 28.03 4.02 -4.16
N GLU A 137 27.75 3.10 -5.08
CA GLU A 137 26.51 3.13 -5.86
C GLU A 137 25.31 2.78 -4.98
N LEU A 138 24.38 3.73 -4.82
CA LEU A 138 23.15 3.53 -4.07
C LEU A 138 22.05 3.00 -5.00
N THR A 139 21.62 1.76 -4.79
CA THR A 139 20.39 1.23 -5.39
C THR A 139 19.17 1.68 -4.57
N ALA A 140 18.02 1.83 -5.22
CA ALA A 140 16.78 2.34 -4.59
C ALA A 140 16.39 1.57 -3.32
N ASP A 141 16.66 0.26 -3.27
CA ASP A 141 16.33 -0.62 -2.14
C ASP A 141 17.24 -0.41 -0.91
N LYS A 142 18.44 0.15 -1.14
CA LYS A 142 19.49 0.41 -0.13
C LYS A 142 19.44 1.82 0.47
N THR A 143 18.59 2.71 -0.06
CA THR A 143 18.49 4.08 0.47
C THR A 143 17.54 4.16 1.66
N LEU A 144 17.94 4.89 2.71
CA LEU A 144 17.03 5.33 3.79
C LEU A 144 16.20 6.55 3.40
N ILE A 145 16.47 7.11 2.21
CA ILE A 145 15.56 8.04 1.57
C ILE A 145 14.23 7.31 1.56
N PRO A 146 13.18 7.82 2.23
CA PRO A 146 11.86 7.28 2.01
C PRO A 146 11.68 7.34 0.50
N SER A 147 11.51 6.20 -0.19
CA SER A 147 10.98 6.22 -1.56
C SER A 147 9.84 7.23 -1.50
N PRO A 148 9.94 8.39 -2.18
CA PRO A 148 9.19 9.60 -1.83
C PRO A 148 7.76 9.18 -1.55
N PRO A 149 7.33 9.23 -0.27
CA PRO A 149 6.52 8.21 0.41
C PRO A 149 5.50 7.69 -0.56
N THR A 150 5.77 6.60 -1.33
CA THR A 150 5.18 6.35 -2.69
C THR A 150 3.99 7.24 -2.84
N ARG A 151 4.22 8.50 -3.32
CA ARG A 151 3.24 9.60 -3.13
C ARG A 151 1.89 8.95 -3.33
N PRO A 152 1.00 8.88 -2.32
CA PRO A 152 -0.23 8.11 -2.45
C PRO A 152 -0.83 8.54 -3.77
N LYS A 153 -0.80 7.65 -4.77
CA LYS A 153 -0.75 8.01 -6.20
C LYS A 153 -1.78 9.09 -6.39
N ASN A 154 -1.32 10.33 -6.47
CA ASN A 154 -2.20 11.47 -6.60
C ASN A 154 -2.16 11.69 -8.11
N PRO A 155 -3.17 11.25 -8.86
CA PRO A 155 -3.15 11.34 -10.33
C PRO A 155 -3.00 12.79 -10.82
N VAL A 156 -3.17 13.78 -9.94
CA VAL A 156 -2.92 15.21 -10.19
C VAL A 156 -1.41 15.54 -10.33
N PHE A 157 -0.52 14.81 -9.64
CA PHE A 157 0.94 15.02 -9.73
C PHE A 157 1.63 14.18 -10.82
N ASP A 158 0.95 13.18 -11.37
CA ASP A 158 1.41 12.46 -12.57
C ASP A 158 1.04 13.19 -13.87
N ASN A 159 0.20 14.23 -13.80
CA ASN A 159 0.07 15.18 -14.90
C ASN A 159 1.32 16.06 -14.91
N GLU A 160 2.37 15.54 -15.54
CA GLU A 160 3.65 16.21 -15.79
C GLU A 160 3.45 17.63 -16.35
N ASP A 161 2.38 17.82 -17.12
CA ASP A 161 1.94 19.08 -17.70
C ASP A 161 1.45 20.10 -16.66
N MET A 162 0.71 19.66 -15.63
CA MET A 162 0.22 20.54 -14.56
C MET A 162 1.34 20.97 -13.62
N GLY A 163 2.28 20.05 -13.35
CA GLY A 163 3.50 20.36 -12.57
C GLY A 163 4.41 21.36 -13.29
N LYS A 164 4.60 21.18 -14.61
CA LYS A 164 5.34 22.13 -15.47
C LYS A 164 4.65 23.49 -15.54
N LEU A 165 3.34 23.52 -15.74
CA LEU A 165 2.55 24.76 -15.79
C LEU A 165 2.65 25.55 -14.48
N LEU A 166 2.52 24.89 -13.33
CA LEU A 166 2.66 25.56 -12.03
C LEU A 166 4.06 26.14 -11.82
N ALA A 167 5.10 25.40 -12.20
CA ALA A 167 6.49 25.88 -12.11
C ALA A 167 6.76 27.08 -13.04
N GLU A 168 6.15 27.08 -14.23
CA GLU A 168 6.25 28.18 -15.18
C GLU A 168 5.52 29.43 -14.66
N LEU A 169 4.29 29.28 -14.13
CA LEU A 169 3.51 30.37 -13.56
C LEU A 169 4.20 31.00 -12.34
N LEU A 170 4.82 30.20 -11.47
CA LEU A 170 5.56 30.69 -10.29
C LEU A 170 6.88 31.40 -10.64
N ARG A 171 7.47 31.09 -11.79
CA ARG A 171 8.70 31.74 -12.29
C ARG A 171 8.40 33.06 -13.01
N SER A 172 7.15 33.28 -13.42
CA SER A 172 6.72 34.51 -14.06
C SER A 172 6.78 35.69 -13.09
N LYS A 173 7.14 36.86 -13.61
CA LYS A 173 7.07 38.15 -12.89
C LYS A 173 5.72 38.85 -13.08
N ASN A 174 4.82 38.27 -13.88
CA ASN A 174 3.50 38.80 -14.14
C ASN A 174 2.57 38.53 -12.94
N PRO A 175 1.92 39.55 -12.36
CA PRO A 175 0.98 39.36 -11.25
C PRO A 175 -0.22 38.45 -11.59
N GLU A 176 -0.66 38.38 -12.84
CA GLU A 176 -1.78 37.50 -13.25
C GLU A 176 -1.39 36.01 -13.21
N ASP A 177 -0.19 35.67 -13.67
CA ASP A 177 0.34 34.30 -13.64
C ASP A 177 0.53 33.82 -12.20
N LEU A 178 0.98 34.71 -11.31
CA LEU A 178 1.10 34.43 -9.87
C LEU A 178 -0.27 34.24 -9.21
N GLN A 179 -1.31 34.95 -9.65
CA GLN A 179 -2.67 34.72 -9.16
C GLN A 179 -3.19 33.34 -9.59
N GLU A 180 -2.90 32.94 -10.83
CA GLU A 180 -3.33 31.65 -11.36
C GLU A 180 -2.59 30.48 -10.69
N ALA A 181 -1.29 30.63 -10.41
CA ALA A 181 -0.54 29.68 -9.58
C ALA A 181 -1.15 29.53 -8.17
N ASN A 182 -1.52 30.64 -7.53
CA ASN A 182 -2.16 30.60 -6.21
C ASN A 182 -3.55 29.93 -6.24
N ARG A 183 -4.31 30.10 -7.33
CA ARG A 183 -5.61 29.43 -7.53
C ARG A 183 -5.43 27.91 -7.70
N LEU A 184 -4.43 27.50 -8.48
CA LEU A 184 -4.02 26.11 -8.66
C LEU A 184 -3.61 25.45 -7.33
N ILE A 185 -2.70 26.08 -6.59
CA ILE A 185 -2.26 25.60 -5.26
C ILE A 185 -3.45 25.43 -4.32
N LYS A 186 -4.39 26.40 -4.29
CA LYS A 186 -5.57 26.35 -3.42
C LYS A 186 -6.51 25.20 -3.75
N ASN A 187 -6.68 24.86 -5.02
CA ASN A 187 -7.49 23.71 -5.42
C ASN A 187 -6.79 22.39 -5.09
N MET A 188 -5.48 22.31 -5.32
CA MET A 188 -4.68 21.13 -4.97
C MET A 188 -4.69 20.85 -3.47
N VAL A 189 -4.55 21.88 -2.62
CA VAL A 189 -4.62 21.73 -1.16
C VAL A 189 -5.99 21.21 -0.72
N LYS A 190 -7.08 21.71 -1.31
CA LYS A 190 -8.44 21.21 -1.00
C LYS A 190 -8.65 19.76 -1.41
N GLU A 191 -8.16 19.36 -2.58
CA GLU A 191 -8.23 17.97 -3.03
C GLU A 191 -7.39 17.06 -2.13
N ASP A 192 -6.21 17.53 -1.72
CA ASP A 192 -5.34 16.79 -0.81
C ASP A 192 -5.96 16.65 0.59
N ASP A 193 -6.59 17.70 1.12
CA ASP A 193 -7.34 17.64 2.38
C ASP A 193 -8.47 16.61 2.33
N VAL A 194 -9.25 16.58 1.24
CA VAL A 194 -10.33 15.60 1.04
C VAL A 194 -9.77 14.17 0.96
N ARG A 195 -8.63 14.00 0.28
CA ARG A 195 -7.95 12.71 0.16
C ARG A 195 -7.40 12.23 1.51
N VAL A 196 -6.74 13.11 2.26
CA VAL A 196 -6.23 12.83 3.61
C VAL A 196 -7.39 12.45 4.54
N GLN A 197 -8.51 13.18 4.50
CA GLN A 197 -9.71 12.83 5.27
C GLN A 197 -10.27 11.44 4.91
N LYS A 198 -10.30 11.07 3.62
CA LYS A 198 -10.71 9.73 3.19
C LYS A 198 -9.77 8.65 3.72
N LEU A 199 -8.45 8.87 3.66
CA LEU A 199 -7.45 7.94 4.18
C LEU A 199 -7.57 7.77 5.70
N THR A 200 -7.67 8.87 6.45
CA THR A 200 -7.88 8.82 7.91
C THR A 200 -9.16 8.09 8.27
N LYS A 201 -10.26 8.35 7.55
CA LYS A 201 -11.53 7.63 7.75
C LYS A 201 -11.39 6.13 7.48
N ARG A 202 -10.67 5.75 6.42
CA ARG A 202 -10.38 4.35 6.09
C ARG A 202 -9.58 3.68 7.21
N MET A 203 -8.52 4.32 7.66
CA MET A 203 -7.64 3.81 8.72
C MET A 203 -8.41 3.60 10.03
N ASN A 204 -9.18 4.59 10.47
CA ASN A 204 -10.00 4.49 11.69
C ASN A 204 -11.05 3.37 11.59
N THR A 205 -11.65 3.20 10.41
CA THR A 205 -12.65 2.14 10.19
C THR A 205 -12.01 0.76 10.24
N LEU A 206 -10.83 0.59 9.64
CA LEU A 206 -10.09 -0.68 9.69
C LEU A 206 -9.61 -1.01 11.10
N GLU A 207 -9.16 -0.01 11.86
CA GLU A 207 -8.81 -0.18 13.27
C GLU A 207 -10.04 -0.60 14.09
N GLU A 208 -11.20 0.01 13.85
CA GLU A 208 -12.46 -0.37 14.50
C GLU A 208 -12.86 -1.81 14.16
N VAL A 209 -12.74 -2.22 12.90
CA VAL A 209 -12.98 -3.61 12.46
C VAL A 209 -12.07 -4.56 13.22
N ASN A 210 -10.76 -4.29 13.23
CA ASN A 210 -9.77 -5.14 13.88
C ASN A 210 -10.05 -5.32 15.38
N ASN A 211 -10.33 -4.21 16.08
CA ASN A 211 -10.60 -4.23 17.51
C ASN A 211 -11.88 -5.02 17.84
N ASN A 212 -12.95 -4.82 17.07
CA ASN A 212 -14.22 -5.51 17.30
C ASN A 212 -14.14 -7.00 16.98
N VAL A 213 -13.48 -7.39 15.88
CA VAL A 213 -13.29 -8.79 15.51
C VAL A 213 -12.43 -9.51 16.55
N LYS A 214 -11.37 -8.86 17.03
CA LYS A 214 -10.51 -9.42 18.08
C LYS A 214 -11.29 -9.66 19.38
N LEU A 215 -12.02 -8.66 19.85
CA LEU A 215 -12.83 -8.77 21.05
C LEU A 215 -13.93 -9.83 20.92
N LEU A 216 -14.61 -9.90 19.77
CA LEU A 216 -15.60 -10.94 19.51
C LEU A 216 -14.97 -12.35 19.53
N GLY A 217 -13.77 -12.50 18.96
CA GLY A 217 -13.01 -13.76 19.00
C GLY A 217 -12.62 -14.17 20.43
N GLU A 218 -12.15 -13.21 21.24
CA GLU A 218 -11.82 -13.43 22.65
C GLU A 218 -13.06 -13.84 23.45
N MET A 219 -14.18 -13.12 23.30
CA MET A 219 -15.45 -13.43 23.97
C MET A 219 -15.99 -14.82 23.57
N LEU A 220 -15.90 -15.20 22.29
CA LEU A 220 -16.32 -16.51 21.81
C LEU A 220 -15.43 -17.65 22.33
N SER A 221 -14.14 -17.40 22.56
CA SER A 221 -13.21 -18.41 23.08
C SER A 221 -13.47 -18.78 24.54
N HIS A 222 -14.09 -17.86 25.30
CA HIS A 222 -14.47 -18.05 26.70
C HIS A 222 -15.97 -18.36 26.87
N TYR A 223 -16.72 -18.45 25.78
CA TYR A 223 -18.15 -18.70 25.82
C TYR A 223 -18.45 -20.16 26.17
N ASP A 224 -19.27 -20.35 27.18
CA ASP A 224 -19.82 -21.65 27.58
C ASP A 224 -21.35 -21.55 27.62
N ARG A 225 -22.02 -22.52 26.98
CA ARG A 225 -23.46 -22.48 26.78
C ARG A 225 -24.25 -22.50 28.10
N ASP A 226 -23.69 -23.14 29.12
CA ASP A 226 -24.33 -23.41 30.41
C ASP A 226 -23.79 -22.51 31.53
N MET A 227 -22.57 -21.98 31.38
CA MET A 227 -21.88 -21.16 32.40
C MET A 227 -21.79 -19.66 32.09
N SER A 228 -21.96 -19.24 30.83
CA SER A 228 -21.89 -17.81 30.47
C SER A 228 -23.15 -17.05 30.90
N SER A 229 -22.96 -15.83 31.40
CA SER A 229 -24.05 -14.99 31.89
C SER A 229 -24.94 -14.46 30.76
N ASP A 230 -26.17 -14.06 31.09
CA ASP A 230 -27.06 -13.41 30.12
C ASP A 230 -26.48 -12.09 29.59
N SER A 231 -25.71 -11.37 30.41
CA SER A 231 -24.96 -10.18 29.99
C SER A 231 -23.88 -10.49 28.96
N ASP A 232 -23.17 -11.61 29.09
CA ASP A 232 -22.15 -12.01 28.11
C ASP A 232 -22.80 -12.36 26.77
N ARG A 233 -23.96 -13.00 26.80
CA ARG A 233 -24.75 -13.33 25.61
C ARG A 233 -25.26 -12.09 24.89
N GLU A 234 -25.71 -11.09 25.62
CA GLU A 234 -26.17 -9.82 25.04
C GLU A 234 -25.00 -9.03 24.44
N LEU A 235 -23.86 -8.97 25.13
CA LEU A 235 -22.64 -8.34 24.63
C LEU A 235 -22.10 -9.05 23.37
N LEU A 236 -22.08 -10.39 23.36
CA LEU A 236 -21.70 -11.18 22.18
C LEU A 236 -22.59 -10.88 20.97
N LYS A 237 -23.91 -10.74 21.19
CA LYS A 237 -24.85 -10.39 20.15
C LYS A 237 -24.59 -8.97 19.61
N GLU A 238 -24.36 -8.00 20.48
CA GLU A 238 -24.04 -6.63 20.08
C GLU A 238 -22.72 -6.55 19.30
N LEU A 239 -21.68 -7.23 19.78
CA LEU A 239 -20.38 -7.31 19.10
C LEU A 239 -20.50 -7.99 17.73
N TYR A 240 -21.30 -9.05 17.62
CA TYR A 240 -21.58 -9.69 16.33
C TYR A 240 -22.28 -8.75 15.36
N GLU A 241 -23.34 -8.06 15.80
CA GLU A 241 -24.07 -7.09 14.95
C GLU A 241 -23.15 -5.93 14.51
N ARG A 242 -22.28 -5.47 15.41
CA ARG A 242 -21.27 -4.45 15.11
C ARG A 242 -20.24 -4.95 14.11
N CYS A 243 -19.72 -6.17 14.29
CA CYS A 243 -18.82 -6.81 13.33
C CYS A 243 -19.48 -7.00 11.96
N ASP A 244 -20.76 -7.39 11.89
CA ASP A 244 -21.47 -7.54 10.61
C ASP A 244 -21.65 -6.20 9.88
N LYS A 245 -21.96 -5.12 10.61
CA LYS A 245 -21.98 -3.75 10.05
C LYS A 245 -20.59 -3.33 9.56
N LEU A 246 -19.56 -3.53 10.37
CA LEU A 246 -18.19 -3.18 10.04
C LEU A 246 -17.64 -4.01 8.88
N ARG A 247 -18.02 -5.28 8.75
CA ARG A 247 -17.70 -6.15 7.61
C ARG A 247 -18.19 -5.55 6.29
N ARG A 248 -19.44 -5.05 6.25
CA ARG A 248 -19.99 -4.37 5.06
C ARG A 248 -19.20 -3.10 4.72
N THR A 249 -18.82 -2.33 5.73
CA THR A 249 -18.05 -1.09 5.55
C THR A 249 -16.61 -1.38 5.10
N ALA A 250 -15.90 -2.30 5.75
CA ALA A 250 -14.55 -2.71 5.38
C ALA A 250 -14.51 -3.27 3.95
N PHE A 251 -15.51 -4.07 3.58
CA PHE A 251 -15.65 -4.56 2.21
C PHE A 251 -15.82 -3.41 1.21
N LYS A 252 -16.69 -2.45 1.50
CA LYS A 252 -16.86 -1.24 0.67
C LYS A 252 -15.53 -0.50 0.51
N LEU A 253 -14.78 -0.33 1.60
CA LEU A 253 -13.48 0.34 1.56
C LEU A 253 -12.44 -0.44 0.74
N ALA A 254 -12.43 -1.77 0.83
CA ALA A 254 -11.52 -2.65 0.07
C ALA A 254 -11.87 -2.69 -1.43
N THR A 255 -13.14 -2.53 -1.80
CA THR A 255 -13.55 -2.39 -3.20
C THR A 255 -13.27 -1.01 -3.79
N GLU A 256 -12.98 -0.01 -2.95
CA GLU A 256 -12.60 1.35 -3.38
C GLU A 256 -11.06 1.55 -3.37
N THR A 257 -10.27 0.48 -3.36
CA THR A 257 -8.80 0.52 -3.41
C THR A 257 -8.25 -0.35 -4.53
N GLU A 258 -8.03 0.25 -5.71
CA GLU A 258 -6.83 0.14 -6.57
C GLU A 258 -7.04 0.91 -7.89
N ASP A 259 -6.30 2.02 -8.04
CA ASP A 259 -5.71 2.59 -9.26
C ASP A 259 -6.43 2.43 -10.62
N ASN A 260 -7.50 3.20 -10.84
CA ASN A 260 -7.76 3.91 -12.13
C ASN A 260 -8.86 4.99 -12.03
N ASP A 261 -9.14 5.47 -10.81
CA ASP A 261 -10.31 6.30 -10.49
C ASP A 261 -10.29 7.73 -11.03
N THR A 262 -9.29 8.15 -11.79
CA THR A 262 -9.41 9.43 -12.52
C THR A 262 -10.42 9.36 -13.67
N ASN A 263 -10.66 8.16 -14.22
CA ASN A 263 -11.56 7.98 -15.36
C ASN A 263 -12.80 7.13 -15.05
N LEU A 264 -12.94 6.60 -13.83
CA LEU A 264 -14.15 5.93 -13.35
C LEU A 264 -15.01 6.97 -12.63
N GLY A 265 -16.17 7.27 -13.20
CA GLY A 265 -16.97 8.41 -12.80
C GLY A 265 -17.45 8.35 -11.36
N LYS A 266 -17.92 9.49 -10.84
CA LYS A 266 -18.42 9.64 -9.45
C LYS A 266 -19.68 8.81 -9.15
N VAL A 267 -20.11 7.96 -10.08
CA VAL A 267 -21.29 7.12 -10.04
C VAL A 267 -20.95 5.80 -9.34
N LEU A 268 -21.76 5.43 -8.37
CA LEU A 268 -21.60 4.16 -7.66
C LEU A 268 -21.68 2.98 -8.65
N PRO A 269 -20.82 1.96 -8.49
CA PRO A 269 -20.88 0.77 -9.33
C PRO A 269 -22.19 0.02 -9.10
N VAL A 270 -22.66 -0.64 -10.16
CA VAL A 270 -23.90 -1.42 -10.14
C VAL A 270 -23.57 -2.89 -10.05
N THR A 271 -24.16 -3.58 -9.08
CA THR A 271 -24.01 -5.03 -8.94
C THR A 271 -24.87 -5.75 -9.97
N ALA A 272 -24.23 -6.42 -10.93
CA ALA A 272 -24.92 -7.25 -11.90
C ALA A 272 -25.26 -8.63 -11.32
N TYR A 273 -24.35 -9.21 -10.53
CA TYR A 273 -24.49 -10.55 -9.94
C TYR A 273 -23.80 -10.60 -8.56
N ASP A 274 -24.41 -11.27 -7.58
CA ASP A 274 -23.85 -11.49 -6.24
C ASP A 274 -24.49 -12.74 -5.62
N LYS A 275 -23.90 -13.93 -5.87
CA LYS A 275 -24.33 -15.21 -5.28
C LYS A 275 -23.14 -16.14 -5.10
N ASP A 276 -23.23 -17.03 -4.11
CA ASP A 276 -22.23 -18.09 -3.85
C ASP A 276 -20.78 -17.57 -3.68
N GLY A 277 -20.63 -16.32 -3.25
CA GLY A 277 -19.34 -15.64 -3.09
C GLY A 277 -18.74 -15.11 -4.40
N VAL A 278 -19.40 -15.29 -5.54
CA VAL A 278 -18.98 -14.70 -6.82
C VAL A 278 -19.79 -13.42 -7.06
N ARG A 279 -19.07 -12.32 -7.35
CA ARG A 279 -19.69 -11.00 -7.57
C ARG A 279 -19.23 -10.39 -8.87
N VAL A 280 -20.15 -9.75 -9.59
CA VAL A 280 -19.89 -8.98 -10.81
C VAL A 280 -20.39 -7.56 -10.62
N LEU A 281 -19.49 -6.60 -10.74
CA LEU A 281 -19.73 -5.16 -10.60
C LEU A 281 -19.52 -4.46 -11.94
N LEU A 282 -20.38 -3.50 -12.26
CA LEU A 282 -20.27 -2.63 -13.42
C LEU A 282 -19.87 -1.23 -12.93
N HIS A 283 -18.68 -0.79 -13.31
CA HIS A 283 -18.21 0.56 -13.04
C HIS A 283 -18.32 1.40 -14.31
N PHE A 284 -18.76 2.65 -14.19
CA PHE A 284 -19.03 3.52 -15.34
C PHE A 284 -17.93 4.56 -15.47
N ALA A 285 -17.30 4.65 -16.64
CA ALA A 285 -16.28 5.66 -16.88
C ALA A 285 -16.89 7.06 -17.01
N THR A 286 -16.19 8.08 -16.51
CA THR A 286 -16.53 9.49 -16.71
C THR A 286 -16.49 9.87 -18.17
N ASP A 287 -15.42 9.46 -18.86
CA ASP A 287 -15.11 9.90 -20.21
C ASP A 287 -15.68 8.96 -21.28
N CYS A 288 -16.13 9.56 -22.38
CA CYS A 288 -16.50 8.84 -23.60
C CYS A 288 -15.28 8.71 -24.53
N PRO A 289 -15.23 7.69 -25.39
CA PRO A 289 -14.20 7.61 -26.43
C PRO A 289 -14.21 8.84 -27.34
N PRO A 290 -13.05 9.36 -27.78
CA PRO A 290 -12.95 10.52 -28.66
C PRO A 290 -13.83 10.37 -29.91
N GLY A 291 -14.67 11.37 -30.18
CA GLY A 291 -15.58 11.38 -31.34
C GLY A 291 -16.81 10.46 -31.22
N ARG A 292 -17.02 9.78 -30.08
CA ARG A 292 -18.17 8.89 -29.85
C ARG A 292 -18.84 9.18 -28.49
N PRO A 293 -19.51 10.34 -28.33
CA PRO A 293 -20.20 10.71 -27.08
C PRO A 293 -21.44 9.85 -26.79
N ASP A 294 -21.88 9.05 -27.76
CA ASP A 294 -22.95 8.07 -27.61
C ASP A 294 -22.46 6.72 -27.04
N VAL A 295 -21.19 6.61 -26.65
CA VAL A 295 -20.59 5.37 -26.13
C VAL A 295 -20.22 5.52 -24.66
N LEU A 296 -20.80 4.66 -23.83
CA LEU A 296 -20.43 4.49 -22.43
C LEU A 296 -19.36 3.40 -22.31
N VAL A 297 -18.25 3.72 -21.63
CA VAL A 297 -17.24 2.73 -21.25
C VAL A 297 -17.58 2.21 -19.87
N ILE A 298 -17.63 0.88 -19.75
CA ILE A 298 -17.99 0.17 -18.53
C ILE A 298 -16.86 -0.79 -18.19
N VAL A 299 -16.34 -0.73 -16.96
CA VAL A 299 -15.37 -1.70 -16.47
C VAL A 299 -16.12 -2.73 -15.63
N VAL A 300 -16.21 -3.94 -16.15
CA VAL A 300 -16.76 -5.08 -15.44
C VAL A 300 -15.69 -5.65 -14.54
N SER A 301 -15.94 -5.71 -13.24
CA SER A 301 -15.04 -6.35 -12.26
C SER A 301 -15.71 -7.58 -11.66
N MET A 302 -15.04 -8.72 -11.77
CA MET A 302 -15.49 -10.00 -11.23
C MET A 302 -14.60 -10.39 -10.05
N LEU A 303 -15.22 -10.75 -8.93
CA LEU A 303 -14.56 -11.00 -7.65
C LEU A 303 -15.01 -12.35 -7.10
N ASN A 304 -14.08 -13.02 -6.40
CA ASN A 304 -14.35 -14.26 -5.70
C ASN A 304 -14.07 -14.10 -4.19
N THR A 305 -15.12 -14.25 -3.39
CA THR A 305 -15.07 -14.34 -1.93
C THR A 305 -15.45 -15.74 -1.44
N ALA A 306 -15.59 -16.73 -2.33
CA ALA A 306 -15.86 -18.11 -1.97
C ALA A 306 -14.57 -18.82 -1.51
N PRO A 307 -14.67 -19.85 -0.66
CA PRO A 307 -13.52 -20.67 -0.25
C PRO A 307 -13.02 -21.61 -1.36
N LEU A 308 -13.66 -21.62 -2.53
CA LEU A 308 -13.34 -22.45 -3.68
C LEU A 308 -12.88 -21.57 -4.86
N PRO A 309 -12.02 -22.08 -5.75
CA PRO A 309 -11.58 -21.34 -6.93
C PRO A 309 -12.72 -21.21 -7.94
N VAL A 310 -12.72 -20.12 -8.71
CA VAL A 310 -13.60 -19.94 -9.87
C VAL A 310 -12.78 -20.10 -11.14
N GLN A 311 -13.24 -20.93 -12.07
CA GLN A 311 -12.55 -21.21 -13.33
C GLN A 311 -13.49 -21.05 -14.53
N ASN A 312 -12.90 -20.88 -15.71
CA ASN A 312 -13.60 -20.77 -16.99
C ASN A 312 -14.71 -19.72 -16.97
N ILE A 313 -14.44 -18.56 -16.35
CA ILE A 313 -15.45 -17.49 -16.28
C ILE A 313 -15.67 -16.88 -17.67
N VAL A 314 -16.94 -16.80 -18.06
CA VAL A 314 -17.37 -16.23 -19.33
C VAL A 314 -18.59 -15.35 -19.10
N LEU A 315 -18.45 -14.07 -19.40
CA LEU A 315 -19.55 -13.11 -19.42
C LEU A 315 -19.98 -12.85 -20.86
N GLN A 316 -21.29 -12.95 -21.09
CA GLN A 316 -21.95 -12.51 -22.31
C GLN A 316 -22.94 -11.40 -21.98
N ALA A 317 -23.07 -10.43 -22.88
CA ALA A 317 -23.93 -9.27 -22.72
C ALA A 317 -24.77 -9.03 -23.97
N ALA A 318 -26.03 -8.64 -23.79
CA ALA A 318 -26.98 -8.31 -24.84
C ALA A 318 -27.77 -7.06 -24.46
N VAL A 319 -28.05 -6.21 -25.44
CA VAL A 319 -28.75 -4.93 -25.29
C VAL A 319 -29.91 -4.83 -26.29
N PRO A 320 -30.84 -3.87 -26.15
CA PRO A 320 -31.91 -3.65 -27.13
C PRO A 320 -31.34 -3.41 -28.53
N LYS A 321 -32.13 -3.72 -29.57
CA LYS A 321 -31.69 -3.64 -30.98
C LYS A 321 -31.27 -2.24 -31.43
N THR A 322 -31.73 -1.20 -30.72
CA THR A 322 -31.35 0.21 -30.96
C THR A 322 -29.94 0.55 -30.47
N MET A 323 -29.32 -0.34 -29.69
CA MET A 323 -28.02 -0.18 -29.08
C MET A 323 -27.03 -1.25 -29.58
N LYS A 324 -25.73 -1.03 -29.35
CA LYS A 324 -24.69 -2.04 -29.60
C LYS A 324 -23.82 -2.21 -28.37
N VAL A 325 -23.50 -3.46 -28.03
CA VAL A 325 -22.58 -3.79 -26.95
C VAL A 325 -21.38 -4.55 -27.50
N LYS A 326 -20.19 -4.23 -27.01
CA LYS A 326 -18.95 -4.96 -27.32
C LYS A 326 -18.19 -5.22 -26.02
N LEU A 327 -17.94 -6.49 -25.74
CA LEU A 327 -17.02 -6.91 -24.68
C LEU A 327 -15.63 -7.07 -25.27
N GLN A 328 -14.62 -6.50 -24.61
CA GLN A 328 -13.21 -6.78 -24.90
C GLN A 328 -12.79 -8.08 -24.22
N SER A 329 -11.58 -8.57 -24.53
CA SER A 329 -11.02 -9.74 -23.85
C SER A 329 -10.87 -9.45 -22.35
N PRO A 330 -11.25 -10.38 -21.46
CA PRO A 330 -11.05 -10.21 -20.02
C PRO A 330 -9.56 -10.33 -19.65
N SER A 331 -9.18 -9.78 -18.50
CA SER A 331 -7.82 -9.86 -17.97
C SER A 331 -7.40 -11.28 -17.56
N GLY A 332 -8.37 -12.16 -17.33
CA GLY A 332 -8.16 -13.55 -16.97
C GLY A 332 -9.46 -14.35 -17.05
N ALA A 333 -9.37 -15.65 -16.78
CA ALA A 333 -10.50 -16.58 -16.80
C ALA A 333 -10.66 -17.35 -15.48
N GLU A 334 -9.81 -17.08 -14.48
CA GLU A 334 -9.77 -17.78 -13.20
C GLU A 334 -9.62 -16.79 -12.04
N LEU A 335 -10.30 -17.06 -10.93
CA LEU A 335 -10.18 -16.32 -9.67
C LEU A 335 -9.78 -17.29 -8.56
N ALA A 336 -8.74 -16.92 -7.81
CA ALA A 336 -8.29 -17.71 -6.67
C ALA A 336 -9.38 -17.78 -5.58
N PRO A 337 -9.35 -18.80 -4.71
CA PRO A 337 -10.16 -18.84 -3.50
C PRO A 337 -9.91 -17.61 -2.63
N PHE A 338 -10.92 -17.21 -1.86
CA PHE A 338 -10.78 -16.11 -0.91
C PHE A 338 -9.65 -16.37 0.09
N ASN A 339 -8.71 -15.44 0.17
CA ASN A 339 -7.65 -15.45 1.15
C ASN A 339 -7.70 -14.15 1.96
N PRO A 340 -7.91 -14.21 3.28
CA PRO A 340 -8.00 -13.01 4.12
C PRO A 340 -6.67 -12.27 4.31
N ILE A 341 -5.54 -12.88 3.91
CA ILE A 341 -4.18 -12.33 4.08
C ILE A 341 -3.68 -11.67 2.78
N LEU A 342 -4.16 -12.14 1.62
CA LEU A 342 -3.76 -11.63 0.31
C LEU A 342 -4.88 -10.78 -0.30
N PRO A 343 -4.55 -9.70 -1.04
CA PRO A 343 -5.57 -8.91 -1.73
C PRO A 343 -6.36 -9.81 -2.70
N PRO A 344 -7.70 -9.68 -2.78
CA PRO A 344 -8.52 -10.51 -3.65
C PRO A 344 -8.19 -10.21 -5.12
N SER A 345 -7.74 -11.22 -5.86
CA SER A 345 -7.59 -11.12 -7.31
C SER A 345 -8.92 -10.78 -7.97
N SER A 346 -8.89 -9.93 -8.99
CA SER A 346 -10.09 -9.59 -9.79
C SER A 346 -9.87 -9.83 -11.27
N ILE A 347 -10.93 -10.24 -11.97
CA ILE A 347 -10.95 -10.25 -13.42
C ILE A 347 -11.64 -8.96 -13.86
N THR A 348 -10.96 -8.19 -14.69
CA THR A 348 -11.49 -6.98 -15.29
C THR A 348 -11.78 -7.22 -16.76
N GLN A 349 -12.91 -6.71 -17.23
CA GLN A 349 -13.31 -6.80 -18.63
C GLN A 349 -13.96 -5.49 -19.05
N VAL A 350 -13.45 -4.88 -20.12
CA VAL A 350 -14.02 -3.63 -20.64
C VAL A 350 -15.23 -3.95 -21.51
N MET A 351 -16.34 -3.28 -21.24
CA MET A 351 -17.58 -3.33 -22.01
C MET A 351 -17.87 -1.94 -22.59
N LEU A 352 -18.02 -1.87 -23.90
CA LEU A 352 -18.40 -0.65 -24.62
C LEU A 352 -19.88 -0.74 -24.99
N LEU A 353 -20.66 0.25 -24.59
CA LEU A 353 -22.09 0.34 -24.87
C LEU A 353 -22.39 1.58 -25.71
N ALA A 354 -22.79 1.39 -26.97
CA ALA A 354 -23.26 2.47 -27.84
C ALA A 354 -24.78 2.63 -27.76
N ASN A 355 -25.23 3.84 -27.45
CA ASN A 355 -26.63 4.24 -27.34
C ASN A 355 -26.90 5.52 -28.16
N PRO A 356 -26.97 5.41 -29.50
CA PRO A 356 -27.11 6.57 -30.38
C PRO A 356 -28.43 7.32 -30.21
N LEU A 357 -29.49 6.64 -29.75
CA LEU A 357 -30.81 7.21 -29.54
C LEU A 357 -31.03 7.74 -28.11
N LYS A 358 -30.04 7.61 -27.22
CA LYS A 358 -30.11 8.01 -25.80
C LYS A 358 -31.31 7.42 -25.05
N GLU A 359 -31.74 6.21 -25.41
CA GLU A 359 -32.86 5.52 -24.77
C GLU A 359 -32.45 4.89 -23.43
N LYS A 360 -33.43 4.52 -22.59
CA LYS A 360 -33.16 3.80 -21.33
C LYS A 360 -32.48 2.46 -21.60
N VAL A 361 -31.33 2.23 -20.98
CA VAL A 361 -30.55 0.99 -21.14
C VAL A 361 -31.17 -0.14 -20.32
N ARG A 362 -31.29 -1.32 -20.95
CA ARG A 362 -31.60 -2.61 -20.29
C ARG A 362 -30.63 -3.67 -20.79
N LEU A 363 -29.63 -3.98 -19.99
CA LEU A 363 -28.59 -4.96 -20.32
C LEU A 363 -29.00 -6.33 -19.80
N ARG A 364 -29.08 -7.33 -20.68
CA ARG A 364 -29.17 -8.74 -20.28
C ARG A 364 -27.78 -9.35 -20.29
N TYR A 365 -27.46 -10.14 -19.28
CA TYR A 365 -26.20 -10.86 -19.21
C TYR A 365 -26.42 -12.35 -19.04
N LYS A 366 -25.44 -13.13 -19.50
CA LYS A 366 -25.29 -14.54 -19.19
C LYS A 366 -23.88 -14.76 -18.65
N LEU A 367 -23.78 -15.26 -17.43
CA LEU A 367 -22.54 -15.53 -16.72
C LEU A 367 -22.38 -17.05 -16.57
N MET A 368 -21.26 -17.58 -17.04
CA MET A 368 -20.93 -19.01 -16.95
C MET A 368 -19.59 -19.14 -16.23
N PHE A 369 -19.49 -20.07 -15.28
CA PHE A 369 -18.24 -20.35 -14.57
C PHE A 369 -18.31 -21.72 -13.88
N LEU A 370 -17.15 -22.21 -13.43
CA LEU A 370 -17.00 -23.34 -12.53
C LEU A 370 -16.61 -22.82 -11.16
N LEU A 371 -17.31 -23.23 -10.11
CA LEU A 371 -16.92 -22.97 -8.71
C LEU A 371 -16.57 -24.31 -8.05
N GLY A 372 -15.27 -24.55 -7.87
CA GLY A 372 -14.76 -25.92 -7.69
C GLY A 372 -15.17 -26.80 -8.87
N GLU A 373 -15.87 -27.90 -8.59
CA GLU A 373 -16.33 -28.87 -9.61
C GLU A 373 -17.73 -28.59 -10.17
N ARG A 374 -18.44 -27.57 -9.65
CA ARG A 374 -19.83 -27.30 -10.04
C ARG A 374 -19.90 -26.23 -11.11
N GLN A 375 -20.63 -26.52 -12.17
CA GLN A 375 -20.89 -25.58 -13.26
C GLN A 375 -22.10 -24.70 -12.98
N TYR A 376 -21.93 -23.39 -13.17
CA TYR A 376 -22.96 -22.38 -13.03
C TYR A 376 -23.23 -21.72 -14.38
N CYS A 377 -24.50 -21.42 -14.64
CA CYS A 377 -24.97 -20.70 -15.82
C CYS A 377 -26.12 -19.79 -15.42
N GLU A 378 -25.80 -18.54 -15.11
CA GLU A 378 -26.74 -17.56 -14.58
C GLU A 378 -27.10 -16.54 -15.65
N VAL A 379 -28.38 -16.18 -15.71
CA VAL A 379 -28.89 -15.16 -16.61
C VAL A 379 -29.55 -14.09 -15.76
N GLY A 380 -29.25 -12.82 -16.06
CA GLY A 380 -29.83 -11.70 -15.34
C GLY A 380 -30.01 -10.48 -16.23
N GLU A 381 -30.61 -9.46 -15.64
CA GLU A 381 -30.84 -8.17 -16.29
C GLU A 381 -30.42 -7.04 -15.36
N VAL A 382 -29.82 -6.00 -15.93
CA VAL A 382 -29.40 -4.78 -15.25
C VAL A 382 -30.01 -3.60 -15.98
N ASP A 383 -30.69 -2.71 -15.26
CA ASP A 383 -31.33 -1.51 -15.81
C ASP A 383 -30.96 -0.21 -15.08
N GLN A 384 -30.09 -0.30 -14.06
CA GLN A 384 -29.63 0.81 -13.22
C GLN A 384 -28.45 1.57 -13.84
N PHE A 385 -28.55 1.92 -15.13
CA PHE A 385 -27.50 2.66 -15.83
C PHE A 385 -27.61 4.17 -15.57
N PRO A 386 -26.47 4.91 -15.60
CA PRO A 386 -26.53 6.36 -15.57
C PRO A 386 -27.31 6.91 -16.78
N PRO A 387 -28.03 8.04 -16.61
CA PRO A 387 -28.78 8.67 -17.71
C PRO A 387 -27.91 8.93 -18.93
N ALA A 388 -28.41 8.61 -20.13
CA ALA A 388 -27.66 8.71 -21.38
C ALA A 388 -27.22 10.14 -21.71
N GLU A 389 -27.91 11.14 -21.15
CA GLU A 389 -27.59 12.56 -21.28
C GLU A 389 -26.32 12.96 -20.52
N ARG A 390 -25.91 12.16 -19.53
CA ARG A 390 -24.75 12.43 -18.67
C ARG A 390 -23.49 11.67 -19.08
N TRP A 391 -23.55 10.84 -20.12
CA TRP A 391 -22.39 10.10 -20.61
C TRP A 391 -21.32 11.10 -21.08
N GLY A 392 -20.08 10.92 -20.62
CA GLY A 392 -18.99 11.87 -20.84
C GLY A 392 -18.82 12.93 -19.74
N ASN A 393 -19.69 12.95 -18.72
CA ASN A 393 -19.67 13.88 -17.58
C ASN A 393 -20.22 13.22 -16.28
N LEU A 394 -19.83 11.96 -16.00
CA LEU A 394 -20.47 11.14 -14.93
C LEU A 394 -20.05 11.44 -13.48
#